data_AF-A0A2G6UEN3-F1
#
_entry.id   AF-A0A2G6UEN3-F1
#
_cell.length_a   1.000
_cell.length_b   1.000
_cell.length_c   1.000
_cell.angle_alpha   90.00
_cell.angle_beta   90.00
_cell.angle_gamma   90.00
#
_symmetry.space_group_name_H-M   'P 1'
#
loop_
_entity.id
_entity.type
_entity.pdbx_description
1 polymer ?
#
loop_
_entity_poly.entity_id
_entity_poly.type
_entity_poly.pdbx_seq_one_letter_code
_entity_poly.pdbx_strand_id
1 'polypeptide(L)'
;MLIALFFVVIGFYLIRKSLVKKEKPVQPANKYIVIHEQKIKDDSEYQDYFEWCKMKGEIAVEKEGYDEHRMKEYMMYKKLMKYGISGSGK
;
A
#
# COMPACT_ATOMS: atom_id res chain seq x y z
N MET A 1 9.43 -42.38 31.36
CA MET A 1 9.49 -40.90 31.21
C MET A 1 10.33 -40.42 30.03
N LEU A 2 11.37 -41.15 29.60
CA LEU A 2 12.20 -40.78 28.44
C LEU A 2 11.43 -40.70 27.11
N ILE A 3 10.42 -41.56 26.93
CA ILE A 3 9.58 -41.59 25.72
C ILE A 3 8.77 -40.30 25.55
N ALA A 4 8.24 -39.73 26.64
CA ALA A 4 7.50 -38.48 26.60
C ALA A 4 8.39 -37.30 26.16
N LEU A 5 9.64 -37.26 26.65
CA LEU A 5 10.62 -36.26 26.25
C LEU A 5 11.00 -36.39 24.77
N PHE A 6 11.09 -37.62 24.25
CA PHE A 6 11.36 -37.86 22.83
C PHE A 6 10.28 -37.29 21.91
N PHE A 7 9.00 -37.45 22.28
CA PHE A 7 7.89 -36.86 21.53
C PHE A 7 7.86 -35.33 21.57
N VAL A 8 8.24 -34.72 22.70
CA VAL A 8 8.32 -33.27 22.82
C VAL A 8 9.39 -32.70 21.89
N VAL A 9 10.56 -33.33 21.82
CA VAL A 9 11.66 -32.89 20.94
C VAL A 9 11.27 -33.00 19.45
N ILE A 10 10.61 -34.09 19.06
CA ILE A 10 10.10 -34.27 17.69
C ILE A 10 9.02 -33.23 17.36
N GLY A 11 8.12 -32.95 18.31
CA GLY A 11 7.09 -31.92 18.16
C GLY A 11 7.70 -30.55 17.87
N PHE A 12 8.68 -30.13 18.67
CA PHE A 12 9.42 -28.88 18.45
C PHE A 12 10.14 -28.84 17.09
N TYR A 13 10.73 -29.95 16.67
CA TYR A 13 11.40 -30.05 15.37
C TYR A 13 10.43 -29.85 14.20
N LEU A 14 9.25 -30.47 14.25
CA LEU A 14 8.22 -30.35 13.22
C LEU A 14 7.61 -28.94 13.19
N ILE A 15 7.38 -28.33 14.35
CA ILE A 15 6.89 -26.93 14.45
C ILE A 15 7.91 -25.97 13.83
N ARG A 16 9.19 -26.12 14.15
CA ARG A 16 10.25 -25.27 13.59
C ARG A 16 10.35 -25.44 12.07
N LYS A 17 10.27 -26.67 11.57
CA LYS A 17 10.28 -26.97 10.13
C LYS A 17 9.05 -26.42 9.40
N SER A 18 7.89 -26.45 10.04
CA SER A 18 6.62 -25.87 9.54
C SER A 18 6.67 -24.34 9.44
N LEU A 19 7.33 -23.68 10.39
CA LEU A 19 7.51 -22.22 10.37
C LEU A 19 8.46 -21.76 9.27
N VAL A 20 9.36 -22.63 8.80
CA VAL A 20 10.10 -22.46 7.53
C VAL A 20 9.17 -22.80 6.36
N LYS A 21 8.02 -22.12 6.29
CA LYS A 21 7.22 -22.04 5.07
C LYS A 21 8.08 -21.32 4.05
N LYS A 22 8.47 -22.08 3.02
CA LYS A 22 9.08 -21.58 1.80
C LYS A 22 8.41 -20.26 1.41
N GLU A 23 9.17 -19.18 1.39
CA GLU A 23 8.76 -17.97 0.67
C GLU A 23 8.35 -18.44 -0.73
N LYS A 24 7.11 -18.11 -1.11
CA LYS A 24 6.63 -18.40 -2.47
C LYS A 24 7.68 -17.81 -3.42
N PRO A 25 8.12 -18.55 -4.45
CA PRO A 25 9.02 -17.96 -5.43
C PRO A 25 8.34 -16.69 -5.93
N VAL A 26 9.01 -15.56 -5.75
CA VAL A 26 8.62 -14.27 -6.33
C VAL A 26 8.59 -14.53 -7.83
N GLN A 27 7.41 -14.85 -8.36
CA GLN A 27 7.25 -14.97 -9.80
C GLN A 27 7.66 -13.63 -10.38
N PRO A 28 8.48 -13.59 -11.45
CA PRO A 28 8.85 -12.33 -12.08
C PRO A 28 7.54 -11.62 -12.41
N ALA A 29 7.28 -10.51 -11.72
CA ALA A 29 6.03 -9.79 -11.86
C ALA A 29 5.86 -9.45 -13.34
N ASN A 30 4.81 -9.99 -13.95
CA ASN A 30 4.56 -9.79 -15.37
C ASN A 30 4.49 -8.28 -15.61
N LYS A 31 5.35 -7.76 -16.48
CA LYS A 31 5.49 -6.32 -16.76
C LYS A 31 4.13 -5.68 -17.08
N TYR A 32 3.24 -6.41 -17.76
CA TYR A 32 1.89 -5.94 -18.06
C TYR A 32 0.99 -5.81 -16.83
N ILE A 33 1.11 -6.72 -15.87
CA ILE A 33 0.37 -6.66 -14.60
C ILE A 33 0.85 -5.46 -13.79
N VAL A 34 2.17 -5.29 -13.66
CA VAL A 34 2.76 -4.15 -12.93
C VAL A 34 2.34 -2.81 -13.54
N ILE A 35 2.39 -2.69 -14.87
CA ILE A 35 1.96 -1.46 -15.56
C ILE A 35 0.46 -1.21 -15.36
N HIS A 36 -0.36 -2.27 -15.38
CA HIS A 36 -1.81 -2.13 -15.20
C HIS A 36 -2.17 -1.74 -13.76
N GLU A 37 -1.55 -2.38 -12.77
CA GLU A 37 -1.69 -2.01 -11.36
C GLU A 37 -1.26 -0.56 -11.11
N GLN A 38 -0.16 -0.13 -11.74
CA GLN A 38 0.30 1.26 -11.65
C GLN A 38 -0.72 2.23 -12.26
N LYS A 39 -1.26 1.94 -13.45
CA LYS A 39 -2.31 2.79 -14.07
C LYS A 39 -3.56 2.90 -13.20
N ILE A 40 -4.03 1.79 -12.64
CA ILE A 40 -5.18 1.78 -11.73
C ILE A 40 -4.91 2.67 -10.51
N LYS A 41 -3.69 2.60 -9.97
CA LYS A 41 -3.28 3.43 -8.84
C LYS A 41 -3.25 4.91 -9.22
N ASP A 42 -2.67 5.25 -10.37
CA ASP A 42 -2.60 6.62 -10.86
C ASP A 42 -4.01 7.20 -11.11
N ASP A 43 -4.93 6.38 -11.64
CA ASP A 43 -6.35 6.74 -11.82
C ASP A 43 -7.06 7.02 -10.50
N SER A 44 -6.83 6.16 -9.50
CA SER A 44 -7.38 6.33 -8.15
C SER A 44 -6.84 7.58 -7.47
N GLU A 45 -5.54 7.86 -7.59
CA GLU A 45 -4.93 9.05 -7.00
C GLU A 45 -5.44 10.34 -7.63
N TYR A 46 -5.69 10.34 -8.95
CA TYR A 46 -6.32 11.46 -9.64
C TYR A 46 -7.77 11.66 -9.21
N GLN A 47 -8.54 10.59 -8.97
CA GLN A 47 -9.90 10.70 -8.43
C GLN A 47 -9.93 11.37 -7.06
N ASP A 48 -9.05 10.96 -6.15
CA ASP A 48 -8.94 11.59 -4.82
C ASP A 48 -8.59 13.09 -4.93
N TYR A 49 -7.68 13.45 -5.84
CA TYR A 49 -7.33 14.84 -6.11
C TYR A 49 -8.53 15.62 -6.66
N PHE A 50 -9.26 15.04 -7.60
CA PHE A 50 -10.44 15.64 -8.19
C PHE A 50 -11.51 15.93 -7.13
N GLU A 51 -11.73 15.00 -6.19
CA GLU A 51 -12.60 15.20 -5.04
C GLU A 51 -12.08 16.29 -4.10
N TRP A 52 -10.77 16.34 -3.86
CA TRP A 52 -10.15 17.40 -3.08
C TRP A 52 -10.34 18.79 -3.70
N CYS A 53 -10.14 18.93 -5.02
CA CYS A 53 -10.40 20.18 -5.74
C CYS A 53 -11.88 20.58 -5.62
N LYS A 54 -12.82 19.64 -5.77
CA LYS A 54 -14.25 19.90 -5.56
C LYS A 54 -14.54 20.41 -4.16
N MET A 55 -13.95 19.81 -3.11
CA MET A 55 -14.13 20.27 -1.73
C MET A 55 -13.58 21.67 -1.49
N LYS A 56 -12.51 22.06 -2.20
CA LYS A 56 -11.90 23.39 -2.13
C LYS A 56 -12.57 24.43 -3.02
N GLY A 57 -13.49 24.03 -3.90
CA GLY A 57 -14.11 24.91 -4.89
C GLY A 57 -13.16 25.30 -6.03
N GLU A 58 -12.12 24.50 -6.27
CA GLU A 58 -11.12 24.73 -7.31
C GLU A 58 -11.42 23.88 -8.56
N ILE A 59 -11.03 24.39 -9.74
CA ILE A 59 -11.11 23.64 -10.99
C ILE A 59 -9.95 22.64 -11.03
N ALA A 60 -10.28 21.36 -11.14
CA ALA A 60 -9.28 20.31 -11.32
C ALA A 60 -8.65 20.42 -12.72
N VAL A 61 -7.33 20.39 -12.76
CA VAL A 61 -6.56 20.39 -14.01
C VAL A 61 -6.69 19.02 -14.68
N GLU A 62 -6.67 18.98 -16.01
CA GLU A 62 -6.68 17.75 -16.79
C GLU A 62 -5.51 16.83 -16.41
N LYS A 63 -5.72 15.52 -16.55
CA LYS A 63 -4.77 14.48 -16.16
C LYS A 63 -3.38 14.64 -16.79
N GLU A 64 -3.30 15.23 -17.99
CA GLU A 64 -2.03 15.52 -18.67
C GLU A 64 -1.31 16.77 -18.14
N GLY A 65 -2.06 17.71 -17.53
CA GLY A 65 -1.54 18.93 -16.90
C GLY A 65 -1.44 18.83 -15.38
N TYR A 66 -1.53 17.61 -14.82
CA TYR A 66 -1.35 17.30 -13.40
C TYR A 66 0.12 17.45 -12.96
N ASP A 67 0.68 18.63 -13.24
CA ASP A 67 2.09 18.94 -13.13
C ASP A 67 2.60 18.79 -11.69
N GLU A 68 3.88 18.45 -11.57
CA GLU A 68 4.61 18.12 -10.33
C GLU A 68 4.25 18.98 -9.10
N HIS A 69 3.95 20.26 -9.30
CA HIS A 69 3.68 21.22 -8.25
C HIS A 69 2.39 20.90 -7.46
N ARG A 70 1.29 20.57 -8.15
CA ARG A 70 0.02 20.22 -7.48
C ARG A 70 0.09 18.82 -6.87
N MET A 71 0.85 17.91 -7.47
CA MET A 71 1.12 16.59 -6.88
C MET A 71 1.88 16.71 -5.55
N LYS A 72 2.83 17.64 -5.42
CA LYS A 72 3.51 17.93 -4.14
C LYS A 72 2.54 18.44 -3.07
N GLU A 73 1.63 19.35 -3.42
CA GLU A 73 0.61 19.86 -2.50
C GLU A 73 -0.37 18.76 -2.06
N TYR A 74 -0.87 17.97 -3.01
CA TYR A 74 -1.76 16.86 -2.73
C TYR A 74 -1.08 15.77 -1.89
N MET A 75 0.18 15.42 -2.20
CA MET A 75 0.96 14.47 -1.38
C MET A 75 1.18 14.99 0.04
N MET A 76 1.42 16.29 0.22
CA MET A 76 1.55 16.90 1.53
C MET A 76 0.24 16.84 2.31
N TYR A 77 -0.89 17.15 1.68
CA TYR A 77 -2.23 16.99 2.27
C TYR A 77 -2.51 15.52 2.66
N LYS A 78 -2.25 14.57 1.77
CA LYS A 78 -2.40 13.13 2.03
C LYS A 78 -1.52 12.66 3.19
N LYS A 79 -0.28 13.19 3.28
CA LYS A 79 0.61 12.94 4.41
C LYS A 79 0.02 13.49 5.71
N LEU A 80 -0.49 14.71 5.72
CA LEU A 80 -1.14 15.32 6.90
C LEU A 80 -2.38 14.53 7.35
N MET A 81 -3.24 14.10 6.41
CA MET A 81 -4.40 13.26 6.68
C MET A 81 -4.02 11.90 7.28
N LYS A 82 -2.93 11.27 6.79
CA LYS A 82 -2.41 10.01 7.35
C LYS A 82 -1.98 10.15 8.82
N TYR A 83 -1.50 11.33 9.21
CA TYR A 83 -1.14 11.63 10.61
C TYR A 83 -2.32 12.16 11.43
N GLY A 84 -3.55 12.15 10.89
CA GLY A 84 -4.75 12.62 11.59
C GLY A 84 -4.82 14.15 11.74
N ILE A 85 -3.95 14.89 11.04
CA ILE A 85 -3.94 16.34 11.03
C ILE A 85 -4.89 16.80 9.93
N SER A 86 -6.20 16.59 10.12
CA SER A 86 -7.21 17.31 9.36
C SER A 86 -7.31 18.69 9.99
N GLY A 87 -6.99 19.76 9.25
CA GLY A 87 -7.14 21.12 9.75
C GLY A 87 -8.54 21.35 10.31
N SER A 88 -8.65 21.39 11.64
CA SER A 88 -9.83 21.92 12.30
C SER A 88 -9.83 23.43 12.07
N GLY A 89 -10.64 23.89 11.13
CA GLY A 89 -10.82 25.30 10.85
C GLY A 89 -12.16 25.48 10.17
N LYS A 90 -13.19 25.63 11.00
CA LYS A 90 -14.44 26.30 10.63
C LYS A 90 -14.14 27.72 10.15
#